data_AF-A0A7W0LI71-F1
#
_entry.id   AF-A0A7W0LI71-F1
#
_cell.length_a   1.000
_cell.length_b   1.000
_cell.length_c   1.000
_cell.angle_alpha   90.00
_cell.angle_beta   90.00
_cell.angle_gamma   90.00
#
_symmetry.space_group_name_H-M   'P 1'
#
loop_
_entity.id
_entity.type
_entity.pdbx_description
1 polymer ?
#
loop_
_entity_poly.entity_id
_entity_poly.type
_entity_poly.pdbx_seq_one_letter_code
_entity_poly.pdbx_strand_id
1 'polypeptide(L)'
;MRERITGGHLDDAALASVWTVNAATGGAIADPHLQQCAECRVRFAAFAGWLDDVRTNAIAEADEAFPAERLIAQQAHILRRLEAAERPSRIIAFPNLQATDSPRPAPVRRWIAAAAAAGLIAGLGIGQMMDFRQLRRPSILPSDRIAMNQPRSNAPANGVVPASAIVSEETLLAELEAVATPKYDTLRAYDQFTPHAADYIRPR
;
A
#
# COMPACT_ATOMS: atom_id res chain seq x y z
N MET A 1 17.81 1.48 18.64
CA MET A 1 16.35 1.22 18.59
C MET A 1 15.90 1.12 20.04
N ARG A 2 15.04 2.02 20.54
CA ARG A 2 14.63 1.99 21.97
C ARG A 2 13.50 0.98 22.14
N GLU A 3 13.74 -0.04 22.95
CA GLU A 3 12.72 -0.98 23.44
C GLU A 3 11.57 -0.19 24.09
N ARG A 4 10.34 -0.38 23.59
CA ARG A 4 9.14 0.25 24.17
C ARG A 4 8.63 -0.62 25.31
N ILE A 5 9.22 -0.40 26.47
CA ILE A 5 8.81 -1.05 27.72
C ILE A 5 7.59 -0.29 28.27
N THR A 6 6.43 -0.95 28.31
CA THR A 6 5.22 -0.44 28.97
C THR A 6 5.06 -1.09 30.34
N GLY A 7 5.06 -0.29 31.41
CA GLY A 7 4.84 -0.77 32.78
C GLY A 7 5.91 -1.72 33.32
N GLY A 8 7.09 -1.81 32.68
CA GLY A 8 8.14 -2.76 33.03
C GLY A 8 8.19 -4.02 32.17
N HIS A 9 7.27 -4.18 31.21
CA HIS A 9 7.18 -5.34 30.30
C HIS A 9 7.26 -4.91 28.83
N LEU A 10 7.56 -5.86 27.94
CA LEU A 10 7.50 -5.61 26.49
C LEU A 10 6.05 -5.41 26.02
N ASP A 11 5.83 -4.39 25.18
CA ASP A 11 4.59 -4.26 24.41
C ASP A 11 4.56 -5.25 23.23
N ASP A 12 3.39 -5.46 22.62
CA ASP A 12 3.24 -6.46 21.55
C ASP A 12 4.04 -6.09 20.29
N ALA A 13 4.31 -4.79 20.08
CA ALA A 13 5.18 -4.32 19.00
C ALA A 13 6.65 -4.69 19.23
N ALA A 14 7.13 -4.63 20.48
CA ALA A 14 8.44 -5.11 20.87
C ALA A 14 8.54 -6.63 20.73
N LEU A 15 7.53 -7.39 21.18
CA LEU A 15 7.46 -8.86 20.98
C LEU A 15 7.54 -9.23 19.49
N ALA A 16 6.78 -8.55 18.62
CA ALA A 16 6.84 -8.74 17.18
C ALA A 16 8.21 -8.36 16.58
N SER A 17 8.86 -7.30 17.09
CA SER A 17 10.20 -6.91 16.64
C SER A 17 11.28 -7.95 17.00
N VAL A 18 11.21 -8.53 18.20
CA VAL A 18 12.12 -9.61 18.62
C VAL A 18 11.88 -10.86 17.77
N TRP A 19 10.62 -11.23 17.53
CA TRP A 19 10.27 -12.39 16.70
C TRP A 19 10.76 -12.23 15.25
N THR A 20 10.54 -11.07 14.63
CA THR A 20 10.96 -10.82 13.23
C THR A 20 12.48 -10.83 13.06
N VAL A 21 13.23 -10.24 13.99
CA VAL A 21 14.71 -10.32 13.99
C VAL A 21 15.18 -11.76 14.16
N ASN A 22 14.55 -12.55 15.03
CA ASN A 22 14.89 -13.95 15.21
C ASN A 22 14.57 -14.80 13.97
N ALA A 23 13.41 -14.58 13.34
CA ALA A 23 12.99 -15.26 12.12
C ALA A 23 13.92 -14.95 10.93
N ALA A 24 14.39 -13.70 10.81
CA ALA A 24 15.32 -13.29 9.74
C ALA A 24 16.75 -13.83 9.93
N THR A 25 17.19 -14.03 11.19
CA THR A 25 18.55 -14.51 11.50
C THR A 25 18.65 -16.03 11.67
N GLY A 26 17.52 -16.72 11.89
CA GLY A 26 17.50 -18.16 12.21
C GLY A 26 18.17 -18.51 13.54
N GLY A 27 18.42 -17.50 14.39
CA GLY A 27 19.17 -17.63 15.63
C GLY A 27 18.34 -18.09 16.84
N ALA A 28 19.03 -18.19 17.97
CA ALA A 28 18.39 -18.28 19.28
C ALA A 28 17.98 -16.87 19.76
N ILE A 29 16.85 -16.79 20.48
CA ILE A 29 16.27 -15.54 20.94
C ILE A 29 17.16 -14.91 22.03
N ALA A 30 18.02 -13.98 21.62
CA ALA A 30 19.04 -13.35 22.45
C ALA A 30 18.59 -11.99 23.04
N ASP A 31 17.29 -11.77 23.20
CA ASP A 31 16.74 -10.54 23.79
C ASP A 31 17.05 -10.45 25.30
N PRO A 32 17.76 -9.41 25.79
CA PRO A 32 18.15 -9.31 27.20
C PRO A 32 16.98 -9.25 28.18
N HIS A 33 15.85 -8.65 27.77
CA HIS A 33 14.67 -8.53 28.61
C HIS A 33 13.95 -9.87 28.75
N LEU A 34 13.82 -10.64 27.66
CA LEU A 34 13.27 -12.00 27.71
C LEU A 34 14.13 -12.93 28.59
N GLN A 35 15.45 -12.76 28.67
CA GLN A 35 16.26 -13.53 29.63
C GLN A 35 15.94 -13.19 31.09
N GLN A 36 15.51 -11.96 31.40
CA GLN A 36 15.29 -11.47 32.76
C GLN A 36 13.82 -11.56 33.22
N CYS A 37 12.84 -11.35 32.33
CA CYS A 37 11.42 -11.30 32.67
C CYS A 37 10.68 -12.61 32.32
N ALA A 38 10.29 -13.39 33.34
CA ALA A 38 9.54 -14.63 33.17
C ALA A 38 8.17 -14.44 32.49
N GLU A 39 7.46 -13.36 32.82
CA GLU A 39 6.15 -13.06 32.22
C GLU A 39 6.27 -12.76 30.72
N CYS A 40 7.27 -11.97 30.31
CA CYS A 40 7.51 -11.69 28.90
C CYS A 40 7.94 -12.95 28.14
N ARG A 41 8.65 -13.90 28.76
CA ARG A 41 8.90 -15.22 28.13
C ARG A 41 7.61 -15.99 27.86
N VAL A 42 6.69 -16.05 28.81
CA VAL A 42 5.41 -16.76 28.63
C VAL A 42 4.57 -16.08 27.55
N ARG A 43 4.46 -14.74 27.57
CA ARG A 43 3.78 -13.98 26.51
C ARG A 43 4.44 -14.17 25.15
N PHE A 44 5.77 -14.12 25.06
CA PHE A 44 6.51 -14.34 23.82
C PHE A 44 6.31 -15.76 23.28
N ALA A 45 6.37 -16.78 24.13
CA ALA A 45 6.16 -18.18 23.72
C ALA A 45 4.74 -18.41 23.19
N ALA A 46 3.72 -17.86 23.85
CA ALA A 46 2.34 -17.91 23.36
C ALA A 46 2.15 -17.17 22.03
N PHE A 47 2.76 -15.99 21.88
CA PHE A 47 2.75 -15.21 20.64
C PHE A 47 3.45 -15.94 19.48
N ALA A 48 4.62 -16.54 19.74
CA ALA A 48 5.39 -17.30 18.76
C ALA A 48 4.65 -18.58 18.33
N GLY A 49 4.01 -19.29 19.27
CA GLY A 49 3.18 -20.46 18.96
C GLY A 49 1.98 -20.10 18.07
N TRP A 50 1.26 -19.02 18.40
CA TRP A 50 0.16 -18.52 17.57
C TRP A 50 0.61 -18.15 16.15
N LEU A 51 1.80 -17.56 15.98
CA LEU A 51 2.35 -17.29 14.64
C LEU A 51 2.72 -18.55 13.87
N ASP A 52 3.18 -19.61 14.55
CA ASP A 52 3.50 -20.89 13.93
C ASP A 52 2.24 -21.68 13.54
N ASP A 53 1.17 -21.59 14.34
CA ASP A 53 -0.17 -22.09 13.98
C ASP A 53 -0.70 -21.37 12.73
N VAL A 54 -0.62 -20.03 12.68
CA VAL A 54 -1.02 -19.23 11.51
C VAL A 54 -0.20 -19.62 10.28
N ARG A 55 1.11 -19.82 10.43
CA ARG A 55 2.00 -20.27 9.35
C ARG A 55 1.61 -21.66 8.84
N THR A 56 1.37 -22.61 9.75
CA THR A 56 1.04 -24.00 9.42
C THR A 56 -0.30 -24.08 8.70
N ASN A 57 -1.31 -23.34 9.17
CA ASN A 57 -2.61 -23.22 8.51
C ASN A 57 -2.49 -22.59 7.12
N ALA A 58 -1.71 -21.51 6.97
CA ALA A 58 -1.50 -20.87 5.67
C ALA A 58 -0.74 -21.76 4.67
N ILE A 59 0.17 -22.63 5.13
CA ILE A 59 0.82 -23.64 4.28
C ILE A 59 -0.20 -24.69 3.85
N ALA A 60 -1.01 -25.22 4.76
CA ALA A 60 -2.04 -26.21 4.43
C ALA A 60 -3.09 -25.67 3.43
N GLU A 61 -3.55 -24.44 3.62
CA GLU A 61 -4.46 -23.76 2.67
C GLU A 61 -3.79 -23.52 1.30
N ALA A 62 -2.51 -23.17 1.29
CA ALA A 62 -1.75 -23.02 0.05
C ALA A 62 -1.56 -24.35 -0.70
N ASP A 63 -1.27 -25.44 0.01
CA ASP A 63 -1.11 -26.77 -0.59
C ASP A 63 -2.45 -27.32 -1.13
N GLU A 64 -3.58 -27.00 -0.49
CA GLU A 64 -4.92 -27.31 -1.01
C GLU A 64 -5.25 -26.50 -2.28
N ALA A 65 -4.92 -25.20 -2.31
CA ALA A 65 -5.16 -24.33 -3.46
C ALA A 65 -4.21 -24.65 -4.65
N PHE A 66 -2.97 -25.03 -4.35
CA PHE A 66 -1.88 -25.27 -5.29
C PHE A 66 -1.28 -26.69 -5.12
N PRO A 67 -2.07 -27.75 -5.39
CA PRO A 67 -1.61 -29.13 -5.24
C PRO A 67 -0.38 -29.44 -6.09
N ALA A 68 0.44 -30.37 -5.62
CA ALA A 68 1.75 -30.68 -6.20
C ALA A 68 1.71 -30.98 -7.71
N GLU A 69 0.66 -31.65 -8.20
CA GLU A 69 0.48 -31.95 -9.63
C GLU A 69 0.32 -30.68 -10.48
N ARG A 70 -0.37 -29.65 -9.95
CA ARG A 70 -0.49 -28.34 -10.61
C ARG A 70 0.86 -27.63 -10.65
N LEU A 71 1.62 -27.66 -9.55
CA LEU A 71 2.95 -27.06 -9.48
C LEU A 71 3.92 -27.73 -10.45
N ILE A 72 3.92 -29.07 -10.54
CA ILE A 72 4.73 -29.84 -11.51
C ILE A 72 4.32 -29.51 -12.95
N ALA A 73 3.02 -29.47 -13.25
CA ALA A 73 2.52 -29.11 -14.59
C ALA A 73 2.90 -27.66 -14.96
N GLN A 74 2.85 -26.73 -14.00
CA GLN A 74 3.26 -25.34 -14.17
C GLN A 74 4.77 -25.23 -14.38
N GLN A 75 5.59 -25.94 -13.59
CA GLN A 75 7.04 -26.01 -13.76
C GLN A 75 7.42 -26.53 -15.15
N ALA A 76 6.84 -27.65 -15.59
CA ALA A 76 7.07 -28.21 -16.92
C ALA A 76 6.55 -27.31 -18.05
N HIS A 77 5.55 -26.46 -17.80
CA HIS A 77 5.13 -25.43 -18.76
C HIS A 77 6.11 -24.25 -18.81
N ILE A 78 6.62 -23.79 -17.66
CA ILE A 78 7.63 -22.72 -17.57
C ILE A 78 8.93 -23.15 -18.26
N LEU A 79 9.44 -24.35 -17.97
CA LEU A 79 10.67 -24.88 -18.58
C LEU A 79 10.56 -24.94 -20.11
N ARG A 80 9.48 -25.51 -20.65
CA ARG A 80 9.23 -25.51 -22.11
C ARG A 80 9.12 -24.11 -22.72
N ARG A 81 8.65 -23.11 -21.96
CA ARG A 81 8.63 -21.71 -22.41
C ARG A 81 10.02 -21.08 -22.40
N LEU A 82 10.89 -21.45 -21.46
CA LEU A 82 12.28 -20.99 -21.41
C LEU A 82 13.10 -21.62 -22.56
N GLU A 83 12.99 -22.93 -22.78
CA GLU A 83 13.56 -23.64 -23.94
C GLU A 83 13.12 -22.99 -25.27
N ALA A 84 11.83 -22.67 -25.42
CA ALA A 84 11.33 -21.99 -26.61
C ALA A 84 11.83 -20.53 -26.74
N ALA A 85 12.21 -19.89 -25.62
CA ALA A 85 12.73 -18.52 -25.54
C ALA A 85 14.26 -18.41 -25.63
N GLU A 86 14.99 -19.53 -25.69
CA GLU A 86 16.40 -19.55 -26.14
C GLU A 86 16.54 -19.18 -27.63
N ARG A 87 15.44 -19.20 -28.38
CA ARG A 87 15.38 -18.47 -29.65
C ARG A 87 15.48 -16.97 -29.35
N PRO A 88 16.47 -16.25 -29.91
CA PRO A 88 16.73 -14.86 -29.55
C PRO A 88 15.43 -14.06 -29.66
N SER A 89 15.12 -13.33 -28.58
CA SER A 89 13.94 -12.48 -28.53
C SER A 89 13.92 -11.63 -29.78
N ARG A 90 12.90 -11.83 -30.62
CA ARG A 90 12.72 -10.99 -31.81
C ARG A 90 12.55 -9.57 -31.27
N ILE A 91 13.59 -8.75 -31.45
CA ILE A 91 13.53 -7.33 -31.15
C ILE A 91 12.34 -6.82 -31.94
N ILE A 92 11.26 -6.50 -31.24
CA ILE A 92 10.10 -5.88 -31.84
C ILE A 92 10.60 -4.51 -32.23
N ALA A 93 10.92 -4.34 -33.51
CA ALA A 93 11.33 -3.05 -34.04
C ALA A 93 10.23 -2.06 -33.67
N PHE A 94 10.60 -0.99 -32.96
CA PHE A 94 9.64 0.04 -32.57
C PHE A 94 8.91 0.52 -33.84
N PRO A 95 7.56 0.53 -33.85
CA PRO A 95 6.81 0.83 -35.04
C PRO A 95 7.16 2.24 -35.50
N ASN A 96 7.77 2.32 -36.69
CA ASN A 96 8.07 3.60 -37.33
C ASN A 96 6.72 4.28 -37.60
N LEU A 97 6.57 5.54 -37.17
CA LEU A 97 5.28 6.22 -36.96
C LEU A 97 4.55 6.62 -38.26
N GLN A 98 4.21 5.65 -39.11
CA GLN A 98 3.43 5.84 -40.35
C GLN A 98 2.40 4.73 -40.58
N ALA A 99 1.96 4.02 -39.54
CA ALA A 99 0.74 3.22 -39.56
C ALA A 99 -0.41 4.02 -38.92
N THR A 100 -1.22 4.69 -39.75
CA THR A 100 -2.51 5.24 -39.32
C THR A 100 -3.54 4.11 -39.21
N ASP A 101 -3.34 3.22 -38.23
CA ASP A 101 -4.29 2.14 -37.94
C ASP A 101 -5.53 2.69 -37.21
N SER A 102 -6.70 2.38 -37.78
CA SER A 102 -7.99 2.80 -37.28
C SER A 102 -8.28 2.22 -35.88
N PRO A 103 -8.83 3.00 -34.93
CA PRO A 103 -9.05 2.54 -33.56
C PRO A 103 -10.16 1.48 -33.50
N ARG A 104 -9.77 0.20 -33.46
CA ARG A 104 -10.68 -0.92 -33.18
C ARG A 104 -11.05 -0.91 -31.69
N PRO A 105 -12.31 -0.68 -31.30
CA PRO A 105 -12.70 -0.62 -29.89
C PRO A 105 -12.68 -2.03 -29.26
N ALA A 106 -11.67 -2.32 -28.43
CA ALA A 106 -11.60 -3.57 -27.69
C ALA A 106 -12.54 -3.55 -26.47
N PRO A 107 -13.44 -4.56 -26.29
CA PRO A 107 -14.43 -4.56 -25.22
C PRO A 107 -13.83 -4.70 -23.80
N VAL A 108 -12.59 -5.17 -23.70
CA VAL A 108 -11.89 -5.44 -22.42
C VAL A 108 -11.73 -4.18 -21.56
N ARG A 109 -11.51 -3.00 -22.17
CA ARG A 109 -11.34 -1.72 -21.44
C ARG A 109 -12.56 -1.32 -20.60
N ARG A 110 -13.77 -1.76 -20.98
CA ARG A 110 -15.01 -1.43 -20.24
C ARG A 110 -15.11 -2.17 -18.90
N TRP A 111 -14.58 -3.39 -18.81
CA TRP A 111 -14.63 -4.20 -17.59
C TRP A 111 -13.67 -3.69 -16.52
N ILE A 112 -12.49 -3.19 -16.91
CA ILE A 112 -11.51 -2.61 -15.99
C ILE A 112 -12.05 -1.35 -15.32
N ALA A 113 -12.72 -0.48 -16.09
CA ALA A 113 -13.37 0.72 -15.55
C ALA A 113 -14.50 0.37 -14.57
N ALA A 114 -15.31 -0.66 -14.87
CA ALA A 114 -16.36 -1.13 -13.98
C ALA A 114 -15.81 -1.70 -12.65
N ALA A 115 -14.72 -2.49 -12.72
CA ALA A 115 -14.07 -3.03 -11.53
C ALA A 115 -13.47 -1.94 -10.64
N ALA A 116 -12.83 -0.92 -11.23
CA ALA A 116 -12.29 0.23 -10.51
C ALA A 116 -13.38 1.03 -9.78
N ALA A 117 -14.52 1.29 -10.46
CA ALA A 117 -15.67 1.98 -9.85
C ALA A 117 -16.29 1.18 -8.69
N ALA A 118 -16.47 -0.14 -8.86
CA ALA A 118 -17.00 -1.01 -7.82
C ALA A 118 -16.08 -1.07 -6.58
N GLY A 119 -14.77 -1.18 -6.78
CA GLY A 119 -13.78 -1.16 -5.70
C GLY A 119 -13.77 0.17 -4.93
N LEU A 120 -13.91 1.30 -5.63
CA LEU A 120 -13.95 2.62 -5.00
C LEU A 120 -15.21 2.83 -4.14
N ILE A 121 -16.37 2.36 -4.60
CA ILE A 121 -17.64 2.39 -3.83
C ILE A 121 -17.53 1.51 -2.57
N ALA A 122 -16.99 0.29 -2.69
CA ALA A 122 -16.79 -0.60 -1.55
C ALA A 122 -15.80 -0.03 -0.52
N GLY A 123 -14.69 0.57 -0.98
CA GLY A 123 -13.70 1.22 -0.13
C GLY A 123 -14.25 2.41 0.65
N LEU A 124 -15.05 3.26 0.00
CA LEU A 124 -15.72 4.40 0.64
C LEU A 124 -16.67 3.99 1.77
N GLY A 125 -17.44 2.91 1.57
CA GLY A 125 -18.34 2.38 2.60
C GLY A 125 -17.61 1.89 3.86
N ILE A 126 -16.47 1.21 3.67
CA ILE A 126 -15.64 0.69 4.78
C ILE A 126 -14.94 1.84 5.53
N GLY A 127 -14.43 2.85 4.81
CA GLY A 127 -13.78 4.02 5.42
C GLY A 127 -14.72 4.83 6.32
N GLN A 128 -15.93 5.14 5.83
CA GLN A 128 -16.95 5.86 6.60
C GLN A 128 -17.32 5.13 7.91
N MET A 129 -17.43 3.80 7.87
CA MET A 129 -17.79 3.00 9.05
C MET A 129 -16.72 3.00 10.15
N MET A 130 -15.44 3.27 9.82
CA MET A 130 -14.38 3.45 10.83
C MET A 130 -14.42 4.85 11.47
N ASP A 131 -14.75 5.89 10.70
CA ASP A 131 -14.83 7.27 11.18
C ASP A 131 -15.98 7.44 12.22
N PHE A 132 -17.16 6.87 11.93
CA PHE A 132 -18.27 6.80 12.90
C PHE A 132 -17.93 6.03 14.19
N ARG A 133 -16.91 5.15 14.19
CA ARG A 133 -16.42 4.49 15.41
C ARG A 133 -15.46 5.38 16.21
N GLN A 134 -14.73 6.29 15.58
CA GLN A 134 -13.89 7.28 16.28
C GLN A 134 -14.74 8.36 16.97
N LEU A 135 -15.82 8.82 16.33
CA LEU A 135 -16.80 9.75 16.94
C LEU A 135 -17.59 9.14 18.12
N ARG A 136 -17.48 7.83 18.38
CA ARG A 136 -18.20 7.11 19.44
C ARG A 136 -17.35 6.77 20.67
N ARG A 137 -16.17 7.37 20.84
CA ARG A 137 -15.45 7.38 22.12
C ARG A 137 -16.01 8.48 23.04
N PRO A 138 -16.57 8.18 24.22
CA PRO A 138 -16.97 9.20 25.16
C PRO A 138 -15.73 9.90 25.73
N SER A 139 -15.57 11.19 25.41
CA SER A 139 -14.57 12.04 26.06
C SER A 139 -15.02 12.33 27.49
N ILE A 140 -14.23 11.90 28.48
CA ILE A 140 -14.47 12.20 29.90
C ILE A 140 -13.93 13.62 30.16
N LEU A 141 -14.84 14.58 30.24
CA LEU A 141 -14.54 15.96 30.65
C LEU A 141 -14.40 16.07 32.17
N PRO A 142 -13.47 16.91 32.66
CA PRO A 142 -13.69 17.77 33.82
C PRO A 142 -14.19 19.15 33.36
N SER A 143 -15.07 19.74 34.16
CA SER A 143 -15.67 21.07 33.93
C SER A 143 -14.89 22.15 34.66
N ASP A 144 -14.69 23.32 34.04
CA ASP A 144 -14.76 24.59 34.80
C ASP A 144 -15.12 25.83 33.94
N ARG A 145 -15.32 26.98 34.60
CA ARG A 145 -16.02 28.20 34.09
C ARG A 145 -15.02 29.37 33.83
N ILE A 146 -15.38 30.58 33.36
CA ILE A 146 -16.66 31.30 33.17
C ILE A 146 -16.57 32.44 32.11
N ALA A 147 -17.71 33.03 31.71
CA ALA A 147 -17.92 34.38 31.14
C ALA A 147 -17.33 34.82 29.76
N MET A 148 -18.16 34.72 28.71
CA MET A 148 -18.89 35.85 28.06
C MET A 148 -18.15 37.14 27.61
N ASN A 149 -17.99 37.33 26.28
CA ASN A 149 -18.41 38.56 25.53
C ASN A 149 -18.10 38.52 24.00
N GLN A 150 -19.16 38.53 23.15
CA GLN A 150 -19.29 39.03 21.74
C GLN A 150 -18.23 38.74 20.64
N PRO A 151 -18.52 38.98 19.34
CA PRO A 151 -19.82 39.14 18.64
C PRO A 151 -20.04 38.10 17.52
N ARG A 152 -21.22 38.16 16.86
CA ARG A 152 -21.60 37.28 15.73
C ARG A 152 -20.81 37.59 14.45
N SER A 153 -20.31 36.55 13.77
CA SER A 153 -20.04 36.57 12.33
C SER A 153 -20.94 35.53 11.64
N ASN A 154 -21.70 35.97 10.62
CA ASN A 154 -22.55 35.08 9.83
C ASN A 154 -21.68 34.33 8.80
N ALA A 155 -21.35 33.07 9.08
CA ALA A 155 -20.82 32.15 8.06
C ALA A 155 -22.00 31.40 7.41
N PRO A 156 -22.16 31.40 6.08
CA PRO A 156 -23.18 30.59 5.41
C PRO A 156 -22.85 29.10 5.57
N ALA A 157 -23.89 28.27 5.66
CA ALA A 157 -23.75 26.83 5.84
C ALA A 157 -23.02 26.19 4.65
N ASN A 158 -22.12 25.24 4.93
CA ASN A 158 -21.44 24.42 3.93
C ASN A 158 -22.45 23.51 3.21
N GLY A 159 -23.01 24.00 2.11
CA GLY A 159 -23.64 23.16 1.10
C GLY A 159 -22.58 22.36 0.36
N VAL A 160 -22.81 21.05 0.21
CA VAL A 160 -21.93 20.18 -0.58
C VAL A 160 -22.03 20.58 -2.05
N VAL A 161 -20.98 21.18 -2.60
CA VAL A 161 -20.86 21.49 -4.02
C VAL A 161 -20.29 20.28 -4.76
N PRO A 162 -20.93 19.76 -5.82
CA PRO A 162 -20.36 18.71 -6.65
C PRO A 162 -19.15 19.26 -7.42
N ALA A 163 -17.98 18.64 -7.24
CA ALA A 163 -16.71 19.03 -7.85
C ALA A 163 -16.62 18.65 -9.34
N SER A 164 -17.52 19.18 -10.16
CA SER A 164 -17.58 18.92 -11.61
C SER A 164 -17.92 20.19 -12.43
N ALA A 165 -17.44 21.35 -11.99
CA ALA A 165 -17.48 22.59 -12.76
C ALA A 165 -16.30 23.50 -12.39
N ILE A 166 -15.55 23.95 -13.39
CA ILE A 166 -14.46 24.95 -13.29
C ILE A 166 -13.24 24.52 -12.47
N VAL A 167 -12.58 23.44 -12.90
CA VAL A 167 -11.11 23.34 -12.79
C VAL A 167 -10.58 23.55 -14.19
N SER A 168 -9.70 24.54 -14.41
CA SER A 168 -9.08 24.74 -15.71
C SER A 168 -8.05 23.63 -15.96
N GLU A 169 -7.97 23.14 -17.19
CA GLU A 169 -7.08 22.03 -17.56
C GLU A 169 -5.61 22.39 -17.33
N GLU A 170 -5.27 23.67 -17.52
CA GLU A 170 -3.97 24.28 -17.23
C GLU A 170 -3.64 24.27 -15.73
N THR A 171 -4.67 24.45 -14.87
CA THR A 171 -4.50 24.39 -13.40
C THR A 171 -4.20 22.96 -12.95
N LEU A 172 -4.89 21.99 -13.57
CA LEU A 172 -4.68 20.55 -13.31
C LEU A 172 -3.33 20.06 -13.84
N LEU A 173 -2.90 20.54 -15.01
CA LEU A 173 -1.58 20.26 -15.57
C LEU A 173 -0.46 20.81 -14.68
N ALA A 174 -0.59 22.05 -14.19
CA ALA A 174 0.38 22.65 -13.28
C ALA A 174 0.48 21.91 -11.93
N GLU A 175 -0.66 21.43 -11.38
CA GLU A 175 -0.65 20.61 -10.17
C GLU A 175 -0.03 19.23 -10.41
N LEU A 176 -0.29 18.60 -11.57
CA LEU A 176 0.30 17.33 -11.95
C LEU A 176 1.82 17.42 -12.12
N GLU A 177 2.31 18.49 -12.77
CA GLU A 177 3.74 18.75 -12.95
C GLU A 177 4.44 19.03 -11.59
N ALA A 178 3.78 19.79 -10.70
CA ALA A 178 4.28 20.00 -9.33
C ALA A 178 4.37 18.70 -8.52
N VAL A 179 3.45 17.74 -8.74
CA VAL A 179 3.49 16.40 -8.12
C VAL A 179 4.51 15.47 -8.78
N ALA A 180 4.78 15.63 -10.09
CA ALA A 180 5.76 14.84 -10.81
C ALA A 180 7.20 15.11 -10.33
N THR A 181 7.50 16.34 -9.87
CA THR A 181 8.83 16.65 -9.32
C THR A 181 9.08 15.93 -7.97
N PRO A 182 10.16 15.12 -7.83
CA PRO A 182 10.44 14.42 -6.59
C PRO A 182 10.83 15.40 -5.47
N LYS A 183 10.07 15.35 -4.36
CA LYS A 183 10.22 16.21 -3.18
C LYS A 183 11.48 15.94 -2.34
N TYR A 184 12.26 14.92 -2.68
CA TYR A 184 13.45 14.51 -1.94
C TYR A 184 14.68 14.56 -2.86
N ASP A 185 15.74 15.25 -2.42
CA ASP A 185 16.95 15.48 -3.24
C ASP A 185 17.65 14.19 -3.68
N THR A 186 17.56 13.12 -2.87
CA THR A 186 18.09 11.79 -3.22
C THR A 186 17.37 11.16 -4.41
N LEU A 187 16.08 11.47 -4.61
CA LEU A 187 15.29 10.98 -5.73
C LEU A 187 15.44 11.88 -6.97
N ARG A 188 15.69 13.18 -6.78
CA ARG A 188 16.01 14.11 -7.89
C ARG A 188 17.27 13.70 -8.66
N ALA A 189 18.24 13.06 -8.00
CA ALA A 189 19.41 12.50 -8.67
C ALA A 189 19.08 11.33 -9.62
N TYR A 190 18.02 10.55 -9.35
CA TYR A 190 17.56 9.49 -10.26
C TYR A 190 16.66 10.02 -11.38
N ASP A 191 15.89 11.08 -11.10
CA ASP A 191 15.04 11.76 -12.07
C ASP A 191 15.86 12.28 -13.28
N GLN A 192 17.07 12.80 -13.02
CA GLN A 192 18.03 13.25 -14.05
C GLN A 192 18.48 12.14 -15.04
N PHE A 193 18.30 10.86 -14.71
CA PHE A 193 18.57 9.73 -15.61
C PHE A 193 17.32 9.24 -16.35
N THR A 194 16.16 9.83 -16.09
CA THR A 194 14.89 9.49 -16.74
C THR A 194 14.67 10.45 -17.93
N PRO A 195 14.74 9.97 -19.19
CA PRO A 195 14.57 10.84 -20.34
C PRO A 195 13.14 11.39 -20.39
N HIS A 196 12.97 12.71 -20.42
CA HIS A 196 11.65 13.34 -20.45
C HIS A 196 11.16 13.51 -21.89
N ALA A 197 9.84 13.39 -22.10
CA ALA A 197 9.25 13.52 -23.44
C ALA A 197 9.50 14.90 -24.09
N ALA A 198 9.68 15.94 -23.27
CA ALA A 198 9.99 17.30 -23.72
C ALA A 198 11.36 17.40 -24.44
N ASP A 199 12.36 16.61 -24.02
CA ASP A 199 13.73 16.67 -24.55
C ASP A 199 13.81 16.28 -26.04
N TYR A 200 12.79 15.56 -26.54
CA TYR A 200 12.69 15.11 -27.92
C TYR A 200 11.89 16.06 -28.83
N ILE A 201 11.25 17.10 -28.28
CA ILE A 201 10.48 18.08 -29.06
C ILE A 201 11.43 19.16 -29.58
N ARG A 202 12.08 18.87 -30.71
CA ARG A 202 12.96 19.83 -31.38
C ARG A 202 12.11 20.95 -32.03
N PRO A 203 12.31 22.24 -31.68
CA PRO A 203 11.66 23.33 -32.40
C PRO A 203 12.14 23.35 -33.86
N ARG A 204 11.24 23.77 -34.76
CA ARG A 204 11.42 23.75 -36.22
C ARG A 204 11.64 25.17 -36.76
#